data_AF-A0A839B5R5-F1
#
_entry.id   AF-A0A839B5R5-F1
#
_cell.length_a   1.000
_cell.length_b   1.000
_cell.length_c   1.000
_cell.angle_alpha   90.00
_cell.angle_beta   90.00
_cell.angle_gamma   90.00
#
_symmetry.space_group_name_H-M   'P 1'
#
loop_
_entity.id
_entity.type
_entity.pdbx_description
1 polymer ?
#
loop_
_entity_poly.entity_id
_entity_poly.type
_entity_poly.pdbx_seq_one_letter_code
_entity_poly.pdbx_strand_id
1 'polypeptide(L)'
;MHRIDTKTAQKDKFGAGKNGFTRGNPQTGTPATDLDDDYFDMLQEELCSVVEASGASLEKGRHDQLLTALRALLLSRKNPFGDIKLDGTVQKALENLGLGEAAKRNVGTGANQIPDMGSFMLSASVPGYQKLPSGLIIQWGPIDVPLTSQDTVTYFPIAFPNRCLRVFATQDYTPGSANVGYIACAGYNQDPVKFISRAGVPGIGASFFALGC
;
A
#
# COMPACT_ATOMS: atom_id res chain seq x y z
N MET A 1 -6.87 -37.87 -25.59
CA MET A 1 -6.49 -38.50 -26.87
C MET A 1 -6.37 -40.02 -26.77
N HIS A 2 -6.89 -40.75 -27.76
CA HIS A 2 -6.62 -42.18 -27.97
C HIS A 2 -5.58 -42.38 -29.08
N ARG A 3 -5.08 -43.62 -29.21
CA ARG A 3 -4.17 -44.02 -30.29
C ARG A 3 -4.99 -44.59 -31.44
N ILE A 4 -4.42 -44.56 -32.65
CA ILE A 4 -5.01 -45.24 -33.81
C ILE A 4 -5.11 -46.75 -33.55
N ASP A 5 -6.28 -47.30 -33.79
CA ASP A 5 -6.64 -48.70 -33.49
C ASP A 5 -7.41 -49.38 -34.64
N THR A 6 -7.37 -48.80 -35.84
CA THR A 6 -7.80 -49.46 -37.08
C THR A 6 -7.07 -50.79 -37.30
N LYS A 7 -7.68 -51.68 -38.09
CA LYS A 7 -7.14 -53.03 -38.37
C LYS A 7 -5.73 -53.02 -38.98
N THR A 8 -5.37 -51.93 -39.65
CA THR A 8 -4.09 -51.71 -40.33
C THR A 8 -3.13 -50.84 -39.50
N ALA A 9 -3.50 -50.48 -38.26
CA ALA A 9 -2.60 -49.85 -37.31
C ALA A 9 -1.42 -50.78 -37.00
N GLN A 10 -0.22 -50.21 -36.91
CA GLN A 10 0.96 -50.97 -36.51
C GLN A 10 0.87 -51.29 -35.02
N LYS A 11 0.59 -52.56 -34.73
CA LYS A 11 0.52 -53.06 -33.37
C LYS A 11 1.83 -52.83 -32.61
N ASP A 12 1.71 -52.37 -31.37
CA ASP A 12 2.82 -52.22 -30.40
C ASP A 12 4.03 -51.40 -30.89
N LYS A 13 3.85 -50.50 -31.86
CA LYS A 13 4.92 -49.66 -32.43
C LYS A 13 5.74 -48.92 -31.37
N PHE A 14 5.12 -48.52 -30.27
CA PHE A 14 5.75 -47.78 -29.17
C PHE A 14 5.76 -48.57 -27.83
N GLY A 15 5.67 -49.91 -27.90
CA GLY A 15 5.59 -50.81 -26.75
C GLY A 15 4.24 -51.51 -26.62
N ALA A 16 4.10 -52.42 -25.65
CA ALA A 16 2.88 -53.21 -25.47
C ALA A 16 1.62 -52.33 -25.30
N GLY A 17 0.58 -52.61 -26.10
CA GLY A 17 -0.68 -51.87 -26.16
C GLY A 17 -0.59 -50.51 -26.87
N LYS A 18 0.55 -50.16 -27.45
CA LYS A 18 0.83 -48.81 -27.96
C LYS A 18 0.96 -48.80 -29.49
N ASN A 19 -0.19 -48.96 -30.13
CA ASN A 19 -0.32 -48.91 -31.60
C ASN A 19 0.13 -47.56 -32.18
N GLY A 20 0.45 -47.54 -33.48
CA GLY A 20 0.85 -46.33 -34.20
C GLY A 20 0.73 -46.46 -35.72
N PHE A 21 1.02 -45.36 -36.43
CA PHE A 21 0.93 -45.29 -37.88
C PHE A 21 2.07 -46.01 -38.60
N THR A 22 1.78 -46.68 -39.71
CA THR A 22 2.76 -47.19 -40.67
C THR A 22 2.42 -46.76 -42.09
N ARG A 23 3.45 -46.50 -42.91
CA ARG A 23 3.30 -46.22 -44.35
C ARG A 23 2.98 -47.48 -45.17
N GLY A 24 2.91 -48.63 -44.52
CA GLY A 24 2.85 -49.93 -45.17
C GLY A 24 4.20 -50.33 -45.78
N ASN A 25 4.24 -51.55 -46.32
CA ASN A 25 5.34 -52.05 -47.12
C ASN A 25 4.79 -53.04 -48.15
N PRO A 26 4.70 -52.65 -49.43
CA PRO A 26 4.22 -53.52 -50.51
C PRO A 26 5.05 -54.81 -50.66
N GLN A 27 6.35 -54.78 -50.33
CA GLN A 27 7.23 -55.95 -50.46
C GLN A 27 6.93 -57.03 -49.41
N THR A 28 6.42 -56.63 -48.24
CA THR A 28 6.07 -57.55 -47.13
C THR A 28 4.56 -57.73 -46.99
N GLY A 29 3.77 -57.20 -47.93
CA GLY A 29 2.30 -57.24 -47.88
C GLY A 29 1.68 -56.47 -46.71
N THR A 30 2.42 -55.56 -46.07
CA THR A 30 1.91 -54.77 -44.95
C THR A 30 1.14 -53.57 -45.47
N PRO A 31 -0.18 -53.45 -45.20
CA PRO A 31 -0.95 -52.28 -45.62
C PRO A 31 -0.49 -51.02 -44.86
N ALA A 32 -0.74 -49.85 -45.45
CA ALA A 32 -0.63 -48.59 -44.71
C ALA A 32 -1.74 -48.48 -43.67
N THR A 33 -1.52 -47.68 -42.63
CA THR A 33 -2.56 -47.47 -41.60
C THR A 33 -3.71 -46.67 -42.17
N ASP A 34 -4.90 -47.24 -42.06
CA ASP A 34 -6.17 -46.59 -42.37
C ASP A 34 -6.46 -45.55 -41.30
N LEU A 35 -6.97 -44.41 -41.75
CA LEU A 35 -7.42 -43.33 -40.88
C LEU A 35 -8.94 -43.45 -40.76
N ASP A 36 -9.44 -43.44 -39.53
CA ASP A 36 -10.87 -43.48 -39.21
C ASP A 36 -11.38 -42.12 -38.72
N ASP A 37 -12.70 -41.99 -38.76
CA ASP A 37 -13.45 -40.85 -38.24
C ASP A 37 -13.18 -40.66 -36.74
N ASP A 38 -13.23 -41.73 -35.95
CA ASP A 38 -12.99 -41.67 -34.50
C ASP A 38 -11.67 -40.96 -34.14
N TYR A 39 -10.56 -41.27 -34.82
CA TYR A 39 -9.27 -40.62 -34.58
C TYR A 39 -9.28 -39.14 -34.96
N PHE A 40 -9.90 -38.77 -36.07
CA PHE A 40 -9.96 -37.38 -36.53
C PHE A 40 -10.91 -36.53 -35.67
N ASP A 41 -12.06 -37.08 -35.29
CA ASP A 41 -13.02 -36.43 -34.42
C ASP A 41 -12.41 -36.20 -33.04
N MET A 42 -11.66 -37.16 -32.49
CA MET A 42 -10.93 -36.96 -31.24
C MET A 42 -9.92 -35.80 -31.33
N LEU A 43 -9.13 -35.73 -32.40
CA LEU A 43 -8.17 -34.62 -32.58
C LEU A 43 -8.89 -33.28 -32.74
N GLN A 44 -10.02 -33.25 -33.45
CA GLN A 44 -10.84 -32.06 -33.60
C GLN A 44 -11.35 -31.60 -32.24
N GLU A 45 -12.02 -32.47 -31.49
CA GLU A 45 -12.64 -32.12 -30.22
C GLU A 45 -11.61 -31.72 -29.16
N GLU A 46 -10.41 -32.32 -29.13
CA GLU A 46 -9.33 -31.89 -28.22
C GLU A 46 -8.87 -30.45 -28.53
N LEU A 47 -8.71 -30.09 -29.81
CA LEU A 47 -8.33 -28.75 -30.21
C LEU A 47 -9.47 -27.75 -30.02
N CYS A 48 -10.70 -28.14 -30.34
CA CYS A 48 -11.92 -27.35 -30.16
C CYS A 48 -12.17 -27.06 -28.68
N SER A 49 -12.02 -28.06 -27.81
CA SER A 49 -12.17 -27.93 -26.36
C SER A 49 -11.23 -26.89 -25.78
N VAL A 50 -9.98 -26.79 -26.27
CA VAL A 50 -9.04 -25.74 -25.83
C VAL A 50 -9.54 -24.34 -26.21
N VAL A 51 -10.12 -24.20 -27.40
CA VAL A 51 -10.68 -22.92 -27.86
C VAL A 51 -11.89 -22.53 -27.03
N GLU A 52 -12.83 -23.46 -26.82
CA GLU A 52 -14.03 -23.21 -26.03
C GLU A 52 -13.73 -22.94 -24.55
N ALA A 53 -12.74 -23.63 -23.98
CA ALA A 53 -12.27 -23.39 -22.61
C ALA A 53 -11.74 -21.96 -22.40
N SER A 54 -11.26 -21.30 -23.47
CA SER A 54 -10.87 -19.88 -23.44
C SER A 54 -12.06 -18.91 -23.44
N GLY A 55 -13.29 -19.41 -23.58
CA GLY A 55 -14.53 -18.63 -23.70
C GLY A 55 -14.84 -18.16 -25.12
N ALA A 56 -14.04 -18.56 -26.12
CA ALA A 56 -14.27 -18.23 -27.53
C ALA A 56 -15.19 -19.27 -28.21
N SER A 57 -15.98 -18.82 -29.19
CA SER A 57 -16.78 -19.72 -30.04
C SER A 57 -15.96 -20.21 -31.23
N LEU A 58 -16.25 -21.43 -31.70
CA LEU A 58 -15.58 -22.02 -32.86
C LEU A 58 -16.03 -21.35 -34.17
N GLU A 59 -15.06 -20.91 -34.98
CA GLU A 59 -15.30 -20.19 -36.24
C GLU A 59 -14.60 -20.88 -37.41
N LYS A 60 -15.36 -21.48 -38.34
CA LYS A 60 -14.82 -22.24 -39.48
C LYS A 60 -13.83 -21.45 -40.36
N GLY A 61 -14.03 -20.14 -40.50
CA GLY A 61 -13.17 -19.27 -41.32
C GLY A 61 -11.91 -18.75 -40.62
N ARG A 62 -11.72 -19.06 -39.33
CA ARG A 62 -10.67 -18.48 -38.50
C ARG A 62 -9.56 -19.49 -38.23
N HIS A 63 -8.33 -19.16 -38.64
CA HIS A 63 -7.17 -20.06 -38.60
C HIS A 63 -6.17 -19.80 -37.47
N ASP A 64 -6.52 -18.94 -36.50
CA ASP A 64 -5.68 -18.59 -35.35
C ASP A 64 -6.38 -18.84 -33.98
N GLN A 65 -7.45 -19.65 -33.98
CA GLN A 65 -8.29 -19.90 -32.80
C GLN A 65 -7.50 -20.54 -31.65
N LEU A 66 -6.74 -21.61 -31.93
CA LEU A 66 -5.90 -22.28 -30.92
C LEU A 66 -4.83 -21.34 -30.37
N LEU A 67 -4.18 -20.56 -31.22
CA LEU A 67 -3.17 -19.59 -30.79
C LEU A 67 -3.78 -18.50 -29.90
N THR A 68 -4.98 -18.01 -30.26
CA THR A 68 -5.72 -17.04 -29.47
C THR A 68 -6.11 -17.61 -28.12
N ALA A 69 -6.64 -18.84 -28.11
CA ALA A 69 -7.04 -19.55 -26.90
C ALA A 69 -5.86 -19.77 -25.95
N LEU A 70 -4.71 -20.22 -26.45
CA LEU A 70 -3.50 -20.38 -25.65
C LEU A 70 -3.02 -19.06 -25.05
N ARG A 71 -3.13 -17.94 -25.79
CA ARG A 71 -2.78 -16.60 -25.26
C ARG A 71 -3.74 -16.12 -24.16
N ALA A 72 -5.00 -16.56 -24.19
CA ALA A 72 -5.99 -16.22 -23.17
C ALA A 72 -5.87 -17.13 -21.93
N LEU A 73 -5.69 -18.44 -22.15
CA LEU A 73 -5.59 -19.44 -21.08
C LEU A 73 -4.25 -19.38 -20.34
N LEU A 74 -3.17 -18.99 -21.01
CA LEU A 74 -1.86 -18.85 -20.42
C LEU A 74 -1.60 -17.37 -20.13
N LEU A 75 -1.39 -17.03 -18.86
CA LEU A 75 -0.99 -15.70 -18.42
C LEU A 75 0.16 -15.16 -19.29
N SER A 76 -0.13 -14.12 -20.07
CA SER A 76 0.87 -13.37 -20.82
C SER A 76 1.75 -12.59 -19.84
N ARG A 77 2.94 -13.12 -19.53
CA ARG A 77 3.84 -12.61 -18.48
C ARG A 77 4.54 -11.28 -18.81
N LYS A 78 3.85 -10.33 -19.44
CA LYS A 78 4.38 -8.97 -19.59
C LYS A 78 4.11 -8.12 -18.33
N ASN A 79 3.00 -8.35 -17.62
CA ASN A 79 2.65 -7.65 -16.37
C ASN A 79 1.81 -8.56 -15.42
N PRO A 80 2.42 -9.52 -14.69
CA PRO A 80 1.70 -10.51 -13.89
C PRO A 80 0.79 -9.96 -12.77
N PHE A 81 0.94 -8.68 -12.41
CA PHE A 81 0.08 -7.99 -11.43
C PHE A 81 -0.98 -7.08 -12.06
N GLY A 82 -0.90 -6.81 -13.37
CA GLY A 82 -1.84 -5.93 -14.08
C GLY A 82 -3.24 -6.55 -14.21
N ASP A 83 -3.29 -7.87 -14.35
CA ASP A 83 -4.53 -8.62 -14.59
C ASP A 83 -5.34 -8.87 -13.31
N ILE A 84 -4.72 -8.76 -12.12
CA ILE A 84 -5.38 -8.97 -10.81
C ILE A 84 -6.60 -8.05 -10.63
N LYS A 85 -6.55 -6.84 -11.19
CA LYS A 85 -7.67 -5.90 -11.13
C LYS A 85 -8.84 -6.32 -12.04
N LEU A 86 -8.55 -6.97 -13.16
CA LEU A 86 -9.54 -7.46 -14.13
C LEU A 86 -10.14 -8.80 -13.69
N ASP A 87 -9.36 -9.63 -13.01
CA ASP A 87 -9.78 -10.96 -12.51
C ASP A 87 -10.76 -10.90 -11.34
N GLY A 88 -11.00 -9.71 -10.75
CA GLY A 88 -11.86 -9.55 -9.57
C GLY A 88 -11.28 -10.16 -8.28
N THR A 89 -10.00 -10.52 -8.28
CA THR A 89 -9.33 -11.28 -7.21
C THR A 89 -8.47 -10.42 -6.28
N VAL A 90 -8.63 -9.10 -6.28
CA VAL A 90 -7.83 -8.16 -5.46
C VAL A 90 -7.78 -8.59 -3.99
N GLN A 91 -8.91 -9.03 -3.42
CA GLN A 91 -8.94 -9.53 -2.04
C GLN A 91 -8.05 -10.77 -1.84
N LYS A 92 -8.13 -11.74 -2.77
CA LYS A 92 -7.32 -12.96 -2.70
C LYS A 92 -5.84 -12.69 -2.89
N ALA A 93 -5.50 -11.72 -3.75
CA ALA A 93 -4.13 -11.28 -3.93
C ALA A 93 -3.56 -10.64 -2.65
N LEU A 94 -4.33 -9.79 -1.96
CA LEU A 94 -3.94 -9.22 -0.67
C LEU A 94 -3.72 -10.32 0.40
N GLU A 95 -4.63 -11.30 0.48
CA GLU A 95 -4.50 -12.45 1.40
C GLU A 95 -3.23 -13.26 1.13
N ASN A 96 -2.98 -13.63 -0.13
CA ASN A 96 -1.82 -14.43 -0.52
C ASN A 96 -0.49 -13.73 -0.24
N LEU A 97 -0.47 -12.40 -0.33
CA LEU A 97 0.71 -11.57 -0.02
C LEU A 97 0.81 -11.22 1.49
N GLY A 98 -0.18 -11.61 2.30
CA GLY A 98 -0.24 -11.25 3.72
C GLY A 98 -0.44 -9.75 3.97
N LEU A 99 -1.01 -9.03 3.01
CA LEU A 99 -1.24 -7.59 3.11
C LEU A 99 -2.53 -7.30 3.91
N GLY A 100 -2.37 -6.62 5.04
CA GLY A 100 -3.48 -6.18 5.89
C GLY A 100 -4.06 -4.82 5.52
N GLU A 101 -4.93 -4.30 6.39
CA GLU A 101 -5.65 -3.02 6.16
C GLU A 101 -4.73 -1.81 5.96
N ALA A 102 -3.53 -1.80 6.55
CA ALA A 102 -2.58 -0.70 6.38
C ALA A 102 -2.17 -0.52 4.90
N ALA A 103 -2.02 -1.61 4.14
CA ALA A 103 -1.65 -1.56 2.72
C ALA A 103 -2.74 -0.93 1.84
N LYS A 104 -3.97 -0.78 2.36
CA LYS A 104 -5.10 -0.15 1.67
C LYS A 104 -5.20 1.36 1.95
N ARG A 105 -4.40 1.89 2.88
CA ARG A 105 -4.49 3.28 3.35
C ARG A 105 -3.47 4.16 2.65
N ASN A 106 -3.88 5.37 2.31
CA ASN A 106 -2.99 6.40 1.81
C ASN A 106 -2.13 6.99 2.94
N VAL A 107 -0.99 7.56 2.56
CA VAL A 107 -0.12 8.33 3.46
C VAL A 107 -0.64 9.78 3.54
N GLY A 108 -0.82 10.30 4.76
CA GLY A 108 -1.32 11.66 5.02
C GLY A 108 -2.03 11.79 6.38
N THR A 109 -2.65 12.95 6.63
CA THR A 109 -3.31 13.30 7.90
C THR A 109 -4.84 13.25 7.86
N GLY A 110 -5.43 12.85 6.73
CA GLY A 110 -6.87 12.68 6.58
C GLY A 110 -7.43 11.48 7.35
N ALA A 111 -8.76 11.40 7.46
CA ALA A 111 -9.42 10.26 8.08
C ALA A 111 -9.01 8.93 7.40
N ASN A 112 -8.73 7.91 8.19
CA ASN A 112 -8.27 6.59 7.74
C ASN A 112 -6.95 6.58 6.95
N GLN A 113 -6.08 7.59 7.11
CA GLN A 113 -4.74 7.62 6.54
C GLN A 113 -3.66 7.19 7.54
N ILE A 114 -2.49 6.84 7.03
CA ILE A 114 -1.27 6.60 7.83
C ILE A 114 -0.49 7.93 7.86
N PRO A 115 -0.29 8.56 9.02
CA PRO A 115 0.53 9.77 9.12
C PRO A 115 1.96 9.53 8.64
N ASP A 116 2.48 10.47 7.85
CA ASP A 116 3.89 10.47 7.48
C ASP A 116 4.78 11.07 8.58
N MET A 117 6.10 11.02 8.38
CA MET A 117 7.05 11.64 9.32
C MET A 117 6.89 13.16 9.41
N GLY A 118 6.48 13.83 8.33
CA GLY A 118 6.21 15.27 8.30
C GLY A 118 5.03 15.68 9.19
N SER A 119 4.15 14.75 9.51
CA SER A 119 3.04 14.95 10.45
C SER A 119 3.49 15.06 11.91
N PHE A 120 4.77 14.74 12.20
CA PHE A 120 5.38 14.78 13.54
C PHE A 120 6.54 15.79 13.66
N MET A 121 6.55 16.88 12.87
CA MET A 121 7.64 17.87 12.88
C MET A 121 8.03 18.28 14.31
N LEU A 122 9.31 18.13 14.63
CA LEU A 122 9.92 18.47 15.91
C LEU A 122 11.05 19.48 15.69
N SER A 123 11.02 20.55 16.46
CA SER A 123 12.18 21.41 16.71
C SER A 123 12.59 21.24 18.17
N ALA A 124 13.60 20.41 18.42
CA ALA A 124 14.12 20.10 19.76
C ALA A 124 15.02 21.22 20.35
N SER A 125 14.90 22.44 19.85
CA SER A 125 15.60 23.63 20.32
C SER A 125 14.92 24.24 21.55
N VAL A 126 15.58 25.22 22.16
CA VAL A 126 14.97 26.13 23.15
C VAL A 126 15.04 27.55 22.57
N PRO A 127 13.91 28.16 22.16
CA PRO A 127 12.55 27.61 22.23
C PRO A 127 12.29 26.55 21.12
N GLY A 128 11.27 25.71 21.30
CA GLY A 128 11.00 24.56 20.44
C GLY A 128 9.54 24.15 20.37
N TYR A 129 9.23 23.20 19.47
CA TYR A 129 7.87 22.73 19.25
C TYR A 129 7.81 21.29 18.74
N GLN A 130 6.65 20.65 18.92
CA GLN A 130 6.29 19.39 18.28
C GLN A 130 4.87 19.50 17.69
N LYS A 131 4.73 19.19 16.41
CA LYS A 131 3.43 18.98 15.76
C LYS A 131 3.01 17.53 15.91
N LEU A 132 1.72 17.31 16.08
CA LEU A 132 1.12 15.97 16.16
C LEU A 132 0.16 15.76 14.98
N PRO A 133 -0.01 14.51 14.49
CA PRO A 133 -0.93 14.22 13.38
C PRO A 133 -2.39 14.58 13.66
N SER A 134 -2.76 14.76 14.92
CA SER A 134 -4.09 15.23 15.31
C SER A 134 -4.34 16.71 14.99
N GLY A 135 -3.33 17.45 14.53
CA GLY A 135 -3.36 18.90 14.37
C GLY A 135 -3.00 19.65 15.66
N LEU A 136 -2.81 18.95 16.78
CA LEU A 136 -2.33 19.53 18.02
C LEU A 136 -0.84 19.87 17.91
N ILE A 137 -0.46 20.99 18.51
CA ILE A 137 0.91 21.49 18.56
C ILE A 137 1.26 21.75 20.02
N ILE A 138 2.44 21.27 20.42
CA ILE A 138 3.05 21.53 21.72
C ILE A 138 4.23 22.46 21.47
N GLN A 139 4.37 23.51 22.27
CA GLN A 139 5.48 24.46 22.18
C GLN A 139 6.06 24.75 23.57
N TRP A 140 7.36 25.02 23.64
CA TRP A 140 8.05 25.37 24.87
C TRP A 140 9.13 26.43 24.62
N GLY A 141 9.52 27.14 25.66
CA GLY A 141 10.58 28.13 25.54
C GLY A 141 10.76 28.96 26.81
N PRO A 142 11.79 29.83 26.80
CA PRO A 142 11.99 30.81 27.85
C PRO A 142 10.97 31.96 27.71
N ILE A 143 10.77 32.65 28.82
CA ILE A 143 10.09 33.94 28.93
C ILE A 143 11.16 34.93 29.38
N ASP A 144 11.38 35.97 28.58
CA ASP A 144 12.31 37.04 28.93
C ASP A 144 11.70 37.95 30.00
N VAL A 145 11.95 37.64 31.26
CA VAL A 145 11.48 38.44 32.40
C VAL A 145 12.38 39.68 32.56
N PRO A 146 11.84 40.90 32.43
CA PRO A 146 12.61 42.13 32.54
C PRO A 146 13.09 42.38 33.98
N LEU A 147 14.13 43.22 34.11
CA LEU A 147 14.66 43.65 35.41
C LEU A 147 13.71 44.58 36.19
N THR A 148 12.65 45.08 35.54
CA THR A 148 11.60 45.91 36.14
C THR A 148 10.27 45.17 36.14
N SER A 149 9.40 45.46 37.10
CA SER A 149 8.08 44.83 37.16
C SER A 149 7.17 45.37 36.05
N GLN A 150 6.88 44.54 35.06
CA GLN A 150 5.97 44.87 33.95
C GLN A 150 5.40 43.58 33.30
N ASP A 151 4.46 43.75 32.38
CA ASP A 151 3.98 42.65 31.54
C ASP A 151 5.03 42.29 30.48
N THR A 152 5.26 40.99 30.30
CA THR A 152 6.13 40.42 29.26
C THR A 152 5.27 39.81 28.16
N VAL A 153 5.56 40.19 26.92
CA VAL A 153 4.99 39.55 25.72
C VAL A 153 5.96 38.47 25.25
N THR A 154 5.48 37.23 25.13
CA THR A 154 6.29 36.09 24.66
C THR A 154 5.68 35.52 23.39
N TYR A 155 6.49 35.36 22.35
CA TYR A 155 6.09 34.80 21.06
C TYR A 155 6.33 33.29 21.03
N PHE A 156 5.39 32.55 20.44
CA PHE A 156 5.55 31.12 20.22
C PHE A 156 6.54 30.86 19.07
N PRO A 157 7.33 29.76 19.11
CA PRO A 157 8.22 29.33 18.01
C PRO A 157 7.56 29.31 16.64
N ILE A 158 6.30 28.85 16.59
CA ILE A 158 5.43 28.91 15.42
C ILE A 158 4.05 29.38 15.84
N ALA A 159 3.31 30.02 14.93
CA ALA A 159 1.91 30.33 15.18
C ALA A 159 1.08 29.04 15.25
N PHE A 160 0.16 28.96 16.21
CA PHE A 160 -0.89 27.94 16.21
C PHE A 160 -1.85 28.23 15.05
N PRO A 161 -2.12 27.28 14.14
CA PRO A 161 -2.94 27.56 12.95
C PRO A 161 -4.33 28.13 13.23
N ASN A 162 -4.97 27.71 14.33
CA ASN A 162 -6.30 28.19 14.74
C ASN A 162 -6.22 29.08 15.99
N ARG A 163 -5.69 28.54 17.10
CA ARG A 163 -5.57 29.27 18.38
C ARG A 163 -4.64 28.54 19.35
N CYS A 164 -4.05 29.29 20.27
CA CYS A 164 -3.56 28.69 21.50
C CYS A 164 -4.76 28.19 22.34
N LEU A 165 -4.62 27.02 22.96
CA LEU A 165 -5.64 26.44 23.84
C LEU A 165 -5.28 26.68 25.30
N ARG A 166 -4.00 26.50 25.63
CA ARG A 166 -3.50 26.67 26.99
C ARG A 166 -2.03 27.08 27.02
N VAL A 167 -1.67 27.95 27.96
CA VAL A 167 -0.29 28.22 28.37
C VAL A 167 -0.12 27.92 29.85
N PHE A 168 0.97 27.24 30.19
CA PHE A 168 1.49 27.09 31.53
C PHE A 168 2.83 27.82 31.59
N ALA A 169 3.03 28.64 32.61
CA ALA A 169 4.27 29.35 32.82
C ALA A 169 4.78 29.06 34.23
N THR A 170 6.09 28.93 34.36
CA THR A 170 6.77 28.75 35.65
C THR A 170 7.92 29.73 35.73
N GLN A 171 8.01 30.44 36.85
CA GLN A 171 9.17 31.27 37.12
C GLN A 171 10.33 30.37 37.57
N ASP A 172 11.53 30.68 37.09
CA ASP A 172 12.73 29.97 37.51
C ASP A 172 13.04 30.25 38.99
N TYR A 173 13.90 29.43 39.57
CA TYR A 173 14.32 29.55 40.95
C TYR A 173 15.84 29.53 41.03
N THR A 174 16.40 30.47 41.78
CA THR A 174 17.82 30.48 42.12
C THR A 174 18.04 29.66 43.39
N PRO A 175 18.75 28.51 43.33
CA PRO A 175 19.02 27.68 44.50
C PRO A 175 19.65 28.48 45.65
N GLY A 176 19.09 28.34 46.86
CA GLY A 176 19.58 29.02 48.06
C GLY A 176 19.17 30.49 48.20
N SER A 177 18.40 31.05 47.25
CA SER A 177 17.97 32.46 47.32
C SER A 177 16.91 32.78 48.37
N ALA A 178 16.24 31.75 48.91
CA ALA A 178 15.03 31.87 49.74
C ALA A 178 13.86 32.65 49.09
N ASN A 179 13.99 33.07 47.83
CA ASN A 179 12.99 33.81 47.10
C ASN A 179 12.02 32.84 46.42
N VAL A 180 10.73 32.96 46.72
CA VAL A 180 9.67 32.21 46.05
C VAL A 180 9.07 33.09 44.96
N GLY A 181 9.39 32.79 43.71
CA GLY A 181 8.80 33.43 42.54
C GLY A 181 7.41 32.91 42.22
N TYR A 182 6.60 33.73 41.58
CA TYR A 182 5.33 33.34 40.99
C TYR A 182 5.18 34.03 39.65
N ILE A 183 4.51 33.38 38.70
CA ILE A 183 4.20 33.97 37.41
C ILE A 183 2.74 33.74 37.07
N ALA A 184 2.09 34.79 36.58
CA ALA A 184 0.77 34.69 36.00
C ALA A 184 0.90 34.83 34.48
N CYS A 185 0.09 34.09 33.73
CA CYS A 185 -0.05 34.29 32.28
C CYS A 185 -1.52 34.21 31.89
N ALA A 186 -1.86 34.75 30.73
CA ALA A 186 -3.15 34.49 30.10
C ALA A 186 -3.23 33.01 29.70
N GLY A 187 -3.58 32.14 30.65
CA GLY A 187 -3.54 30.69 30.46
C GLY A 187 -4.50 30.23 29.36
N TYR A 188 -5.69 30.83 29.25
CA TYR A 188 -6.53 30.72 28.05
C TYR A 188 -6.21 31.89 27.13
N ASN A 189 -5.65 31.59 25.97
CA ASN A 189 -5.18 32.61 25.06
C ASN A 189 -5.64 32.30 23.64
N GLN A 190 -6.54 33.11 23.09
CA GLN A 190 -7.01 32.91 21.72
C GLN A 190 -5.99 33.41 20.69
N ASP A 191 -4.98 34.18 21.10
CA ASP A 191 -3.93 34.66 20.21
C ASP A 191 -3.04 33.46 19.78
N PRO A 192 -2.93 33.19 18.47
CA PRO A 192 -2.16 32.06 17.97
C PRO A 192 -0.65 32.30 17.98
N VAL A 193 -0.17 33.53 18.20
CA VAL A 193 1.21 33.93 17.94
C VAL A 193 1.99 34.24 19.21
N LYS A 194 1.31 34.73 20.25
CA LYS A 194 1.96 35.21 21.48
C LYS A 194 1.06 35.09 22.69
N PHE A 195 1.64 35.14 23.89
CA PHE A 195 0.92 35.32 25.14
C PHE A 195 1.55 36.40 26.01
N ILE A 196 0.81 36.86 27.01
CA ILE A 196 1.27 37.85 27.99
C ILE A 196 1.42 37.17 29.35
N SER A 197 2.52 37.47 30.03
CA SER A 197 2.79 37.01 31.39
C SER A 197 3.32 38.13 32.27
N ARG A 198 3.20 37.97 33.58
CA ARG A 198 3.79 38.86 34.58
C ARG A 198 4.40 38.03 35.70
N ALA A 199 5.70 38.22 35.92
CA ALA A 199 6.44 37.60 36.99
C ALA A 199 6.39 38.45 38.27
N GLY A 200 6.36 37.80 39.44
CA GLY A 200 6.37 38.43 40.75
C GLY A 200 7.76 38.93 41.17
N VAL A 201 8.82 38.32 40.63
CA VAL A 201 10.21 38.70 40.92
C VAL A 201 10.91 39.14 39.62
N PRO A 202 11.17 40.44 39.41
CA PRO A 202 11.88 40.92 38.22
C PRO A 202 13.29 40.34 38.09
N GLY A 203 13.74 40.14 36.86
CA GLY A 203 15.10 39.67 36.52
C GLY A 203 15.41 38.19 36.76
N ILE A 204 14.46 37.43 37.31
CA ILE A 204 14.56 35.97 37.36
C ILE A 204 13.80 35.41 36.16
N GLY A 205 14.49 34.58 35.36
CA GLY A 205 13.95 33.94 34.17
C GLY A 205 12.66 33.17 34.43
N ALA A 206 11.97 32.82 33.35
CA ALA A 206 10.82 31.94 33.41
C ALA A 206 10.76 31.10 32.14
N SER A 207 9.93 30.07 32.17
CA SER A 207 9.70 29.19 31.02
C SER A 207 8.22 28.92 30.83
N PHE A 208 7.85 28.52 29.62
CA PHE A 208 6.49 28.15 29.28
C PHE A 208 6.39 26.79 28.62
N PHE A 209 5.21 26.22 28.76
CA PHE A 209 4.70 25.10 28.00
C PHE A 209 3.32 25.48 27.46
N ALA A 210 3.14 25.40 26.15
CA ALA A 210 1.92 25.81 25.47
C ALA A 210 1.35 24.69 24.59
N LEU A 211 0.03 24.66 24.51
CA LEU A 211 -0.75 23.73 23.73
C LEU A 211 -1.71 24.50 22.83
N GLY A 212 -1.83 24.10 21.57
CA GLY A 212 -2.76 24.74 20.62
C GLY A 212 -2.94 23.93 19.35
N CYS A 213 -3.76 24.44 18.44
CA CYS A 213 -4.02 23.84 17.13
C CYS A 213 -4.31 24.93 16.10
#